data_AF-A0A9D5ND58-F1
#
_entry.id   AF-A0A9D5ND58-F1
#
_cell.length_a   1.000
_cell.length_b   1.000
_cell.length_c   1.000
_cell.angle_alpha   90.00
_cell.angle_beta   90.00
_cell.angle_gamma   90.00
#
_symmetry.space_group_name_H-M   'P 1'
#
loop_
_entity.id
_entity.type
_entity.pdbx_description
1 polymer ?
#
loop_
_entity_poly.entity_id
_entity_poly.type
_entity_poly.pdbx_seq_one_letter_code
_entity_poly.pdbx_strand_id
1 'polypeptide(L)'
;MKKEVVTIRLDFLQGPIWISDVDTGQPMTGIDVIDNDEVVTSINHEISLLYSSFYEFDSNGEPCTFNSQKEKENKNKLLELLSKLLDRLNEINDGSYEINDEETARISSL
;
A
#
# COMPACT_ATOMS: atom_id res chain seq x y z
N MET A 1 -5.80 -21.35 -16.26
CA MET A 1 -5.01 -21.19 -15.02
C MET A 1 -5.82 -20.30 -14.09
N LYS A 2 -5.94 -20.63 -12.82
CA LYS A 2 -6.54 -19.71 -11.84
C LYS A 2 -5.48 -18.66 -11.53
N LYS A 3 -5.83 -17.37 -11.60
CA LYS A 3 -4.95 -16.28 -11.21
C LYS A 3 -5.13 -16.00 -9.72
N GLU A 4 -4.04 -15.68 -9.05
CA GLU A 4 -4.08 -15.16 -7.70
C GLU A 4 -4.52 -13.69 -7.72
N VAL A 5 -5.09 -13.21 -6.62
CA VAL A 5 -5.57 -11.83 -6.50
C VAL A 5 -4.66 -11.08 -5.55
N VAL A 6 -4.01 -10.03 -6.06
CA VAL A 6 -3.20 -9.11 -5.28
C VAL A 6 -4.09 -7.94 -4.89
N THR A 7 -4.39 -7.82 -3.60
CA THR A 7 -5.25 -6.73 -3.10
C THR A 7 -4.40 -5.55 -2.66
N ILE A 8 -4.78 -4.36 -3.12
CA ILE A 8 -4.20 -3.08 -2.72
C ILE A 8 -5.14 -2.43 -1.71
N ARG A 9 -4.70 -2.34 -0.44
CA ARG A 9 -5.46 -1.75 0.67
C ARG A 9 -4.52 -1.03 1.65
N LEU A 10 -4.92 0.13 2.14
CA LEU A 10 -4.17 0.92 3.11
C LEU A 10 -4.64 0.59 4.53
N ASP A 11 -3.69 0.31 5.43
CA ASP A 11 -3.97 0.11 6.86
C ASP A 11 -2.73 0.50 7.68
N PHE A 12 -2.92 0.65 8.97
CA PHE A 12 -1.85 1.04 9.88
C PHE A 12 -0.72 -0.01 9.90
N LEU A 13 0.53 0.46 9.71
CA LEU A 13 1.78 -0.31 9.62
C LEU A 13 1.89 -1.30 8.45
N GLN A 14 0.82 -1.51 7.70
CA GLN A 14 0.81 -2.45 6.58
C GLN A 14 1.18 -1.75 5.28
N GLY A 15 1.99 -2.43 4.46
CA GLY A 15 2.15 -2.06 3.06
C GLY A 15 0.82 -2.21 2.31
N PRO A 16 0.61 -1.45 1.23
CA PRO A 16 -0.59 -1.54 0.42
C PRO A 16 -0.84 -2.93 -0.17
N ILE A 17 0.19 -3.76 -0.38
CA ILE A 17 0.02 -5.15 -0.83
C ILE A 17 -0.39 -6.06 0.33
N TRP A 18 -1.53 -6.73 0.19
CA TRP A 18 -2.04 -7.67 1.19
C TRP A 18 -1.73 -9.13 0.86
N ILE A 19 -0.97 -9.86 1.68
CA ILE A 19 -0.29 -9.42 2.93
C ILE A 19 1.17 -9.03 2.69
N SER A 20 1.70 -8.15 3.55
CA SER A 20 3.11 -7.80 3.59
C SER A 20 3.64 -7.73 5.02
N ASP A 21 4.96 -7.80 5.16
CA ASP A 21 5.66 -7.64 6.44
C ASP A 21 5.58 -6.18 6.92
N VAL A 22 5.22 -5.96 8.17
CA VAL A 22 4.98 -4.61 8.74
C VAL A 22 6.24 -3.79 8.93
N ASP A 23 7.39 -4.44 9.15
CA ASP A 23 8.64 -3.75 9.48
C ASP A 23 9.44 -3.41 8.22
N THR A 24 9.35 -4.27 7.20
CA THR A 24 10.16 -4.18 6.00
C THR A 24 9.37 -3.78 4.75
N GLY A 25 8.04 -3.93 4.77
CA GLY A 25 7.18 -3.80 3.60
C GLY A 25 7.37 -4.92 2.57
N GLN A 26 8.05 -6.01 2.92
CA GLN A 26 8.22 -7.18 2.05
C GLN A 26 6.87 -7.80 1.69
N PRO A 27 6.49 -7.88 0.40
CA PRO A 27 5.32 -8.63 -0.02
C PRO A 27 5.44 -10.10 0.38
N MET A 28 4.35 -10.68 0.86
CA MET A 28 4.24 -12.10 1.25
C MET A 28 3.07 -12.74 0.49
N THR A 29 3.00 -12.47 -0.82
CA THR A 29 1.86 -12.85 -1.67
C THR A 29 1.90 -14.32 -2.08
N GLY A 30 3.08 -14.95 -2.01
CA GLY A 30 3.33 -16.28 -2.58
C GLY A 30 3.52 -16.26 -4.10
N ILE A 31 3.66 -15.08 -4.69
CA ILE A 31 3.90 -14.87 -6.12
C ILE A 31 5.35 -14.41 -6.30
N ASP A 32 6.21 -15.31 -6.78
CA ASP A 32 7.67 -15.07 -6.93
C ASP A 32 7.99 -13.76 -7.67
N VAL A 33 7.23 -13.52 -8.73
CA VAL A 33 6.88 -12.23 -9.34
C VAL A 33 7.17 -10.96 -8.54
N ILE A 34 6.41 -10.90 -7.45
CA ILE A 34 6.16 -9.74 -6.61
C ILE A 34 7.05 -9.81 -5.40
N ASP A 35 7.14 -10.98 -4.78
CA ASP A 35 7.86 -11.19 -3.53
C ASP A 35 9.39 -11.04 -3.71
N ASN A 36 9.92 -11.17 -4.94
CA ASN A 36 11.33 -10.94 -5.22
C ASN A 36 11.62 -9.60 -5.92
N ASP A 37 10.63 -8.73 -6.10
CA ASP A 37 10.84 -7.42 -6.74
C ASP A 37 11.19 -6.34 -5.69
N GLU A 38 12.44 -5.90 -5.71
CA GLU A 38 12.96 -4.89 -4.76
C GLU A 38 12.28 -3.52 -4.93
N VAL A 39 11.84 -3.19 -6.16
CA VAL A 39 11.16 -1.91 -6.44
C VAL A 39 9.76 -1.93 -5.84
N VAL A 40 9.02 -3.03 -6.02
CA VAL A 40 7.74 -3.25 -5.36
C VAL A 40 7.90 -3.16 -3.84
N THR A 41 8.87 -3.87 -3.28
CA THR A 41 9.14 -3.85 -1.83
C THR A 41 9.41 -2.44 -1.31
N SER A 42 10.26 -1.68 -2.01
CA SER A 42 10.58 -0.30 -1.63
C SER A 42 9.35 0.62 -1.67
N ILE A 43 8.54 0.56 -2.73
CA ILE A 43 7.35 1.40 -2.86
C ILE A 43 6.28 0.98 -1.83
N ASN A 44 6.10 -0.33 -1.61
CA ASN A 44 5.17 -0.88 -0.64
C ASN A 44 5.51 -0.37 0.78
N HIS A 45 6.79 -0.41 1.15
CA HIS A 45 7.24 0.13 2.44
C HIS A 45 7.07 1.66 2.52
N GLU A 46 7.42 2.41 1.46
CA GLU A 46 7.25 3.86 1.46
C GLU A 46 5.78 4.28 1.68
N ILE A 47 4.84 3.59 1.05
CA ILE A 47 3.41 3.82 1.23
C ILE A 47 2.98 3.48 2.67
N SER A 48 3.46 2.36 3.23
CA SER A 48 3.20 2.00 4.64
C SER A 48 3.63 3.12 5.59
N LEU A 49 4.87 3.62 5.44
CA LEU A 49 5.40 4.69 6.29
C LEU A 49 4.59 5.98 6.14
N LEU A 50 4.21 6.35 4.91
CA LEU A 50 3.41 7.55 4.66
C LEU A 50 2.03 7.43 5.30
N TYR A 51 1.31 6.33 5.03
CA TYR A 51 -0.06 6.14 5.53
C TYR A 51 -0.09 6.00 7.05
N SER A 52 0.86 5.25 7.62
CA SER A 52 1.02 5.10 9.07
C SER A 52 1.30 6.43 9.76
N SER A 53 1.96 7.37 9.07
CA SER A 53 2.20 8.71 9.63
C SER A 53 0.93 9.54 9.82
N PHE A 54 -0.21 9.12 9.25
CA PHE A 54 -1.49 9.78 9.46
C PHE A 54 -2.13 9.38 10.78
N TYR A 55 -1.62 8.34 11.44
CA TYR A 55 -2.05 7.96 12.78
C TYR A 55 -1.22 8.73 13.81
N GLU A 56 -1.93 9.39 14.71
CA GLU A 56 -1.35 10.16 15.81
C GLU A 56 -1.60 9.43 17.13
N PHE A 57 -0.55 9.36 17.94
CA PHE A 57 -0.57 8.83 19.29
C PHE A 57 -0.36 10.00 20.24
N ASP A 58 -1.07 10.03 21.37
CA ASP A 58 -0.85 10.92 22.54
C ASP A 58 -1.65 12.22 22.74
N SER A 59 -2.65 12.56 21.93
CA SER A 59 -3.53 13.70 22.24
C SER A 59 -4.60 13.35 23.30
N ASN A 60 -4.24 13.46 24.59
CA ASN A 60 -5.11 13.37 25.77
C ASN A 60 -5.57 11.96 26.25
N GLY A 61 -4.80 10.91 25.98
CA GLY A 61 -5.09 9.57 26.52
C GLY A 61 -6.00 8.69 25.64
N GLU A 62 -6.21 9.08 24.39
CA GLU A 62 -6.79 8.22 23.34
C GLU A 62 -5.71 7.31 22.71
N PRO A 63 -6.01 6.04 22.39
CA PRO A 63 -5.01 5.04 22.04
C PRO A 63 -4.38 5.20 20.64
N CYS A 64 -5.10 5.76 19.65
CA CYS A 64 -4.62 6.02 18.29
C CYS A 64 -5.71 6.76 17.50
N THR A 65 -5.43 7.93 16.91
CA THR A 65 -6.42 8.69 16.10
C THR A 65 -5.91 8.89 14.69
N PHE A 66 -6.77 8.67 13.69
CA PHE A 66 -6.45 8.94 12.29
C PHE A 66 -6.66 10.41 11.94
N ASN A 67 -5.61 11.07 11.42
CA ASN A 67 -5.64 12.45 10.97
C ASN A 67 -6.07 12.55 9.49
N SER A 68 -7.39 12.62 9.26
CA SER A 68 -7.95 12.77 7.90
C SER A 68 -7.54 14.06 7.19
N GLN A 69 -7.17 15.12 7.93
CA GLN A 69 -6.69 16.35 7.31
C GLN A 69 -5.29 16.15 6.72
N LYS A 70 -4.41 15.45 7.44
CA LYS A 70 -3.07 15.08 6.96
C LYS A 70 -3.15 14.13 5.76
N GLU A 71 -4.11 13.20 5.73
CA GLU A 71 -4.36 12.36 4.54
C GLU A 71 -4.71 13.23 3.32
N LYS A 72 -5.63 14.20 3.47
CA LYS A 72 -6.02 15.12 2.38
C LYS A 72 -4.85 15.96 1.87
N GLU A 73 -4.03 16.48 2.78
CA GLU A 73 -2.84 17.27 2.42
C GLU A 73 -1.80 16.44 1.66
N ASN A 74 -1.71 15.14 1.94
CA ASN A 74 -0.78 14.23 1.29
C ASN A 74 -1.41 13.41 0.15
N LYS A 75 -2.68 13.66 -0.19
CA LYS A 75 -3.46 12.93 -1.21
C LYS A 75 -2.69 12.73 -2.51
N ASN A 76 -2.12 13.80 -3.07
CA ASN A 76 -1.41 13.73 -4.35
C ASN A 76 -0.16 12.86 -4.27
N LYS A 77 0.59 12.95 -3.17
CA LYS A 77 1.78 12.11 -2.94
C LYS A 77 1.39 10.64 -2.82
N LEU A 78 0.31 10.35 -2.08
CA LEU A 78 -0.19 8.99 -1.91
C LEU A 78 -0.68 8.40 -3.24
N LEU A 79 -1.41 9.17 -4.05
CA LEU A 79 -1.82 8.76 -5.41
C LEU A 79 -0.64 8.51 -6.33
N GLU A 80 0.39 9.34 -6.28
CA GLU A 80 1.60 9.16 -7.08
C GLU A 80 2.30 7.85 -6.72
N LEU A 81 2.42 7.53 -5.43
CA LEU A 81 3.02 6.28 -4.97
C LEU A 81 2.16 5.06 -5.34
N LEU A 82 0.84 5.14 -5.16
CA LEU A 82 -0.08 4.08 -5.59
C LEU A 82 0.02 3.83 -7.10
N SER A 83 0.08 4.89 -7.92
CA SER A 83 0.30 4.75 -9.37
C SER A 83 1.60 4.02 -9.68
N LYS A 84 2.72 4.43 -9.05
CA LYS A 84 4.02 3.76 -9.24
C LYS A 84 3.98 2.28 -8.87
N LEU A 85 3.30 1.95 -7.77
CA LEU A 85 3.13 0.56 -7.34
C LEU A 85 2.34 -0.24 -8.38
N LEU A 86 1.19 0.28 -8.80
CA LEU A 86 0.33 -0.36 -9.79
C LEU A 86 1.02 -0.51 -11.15
N ASP A 87 1.76 0.51 -11.58
CA ASP A 87 2.53 0.48 -12.82
C ASP A 87 3.60 -0.61 -12.77
N ARG A 88 4.35 -0.69 -11.65
CA ARG A 88 5.36 -1.75 -11.47
C ARG A 88 4.73 -3.13 -11.43
N LEU A 89 3.62 -3.29 -10.70
CA LEU A 89 2.86 -4.54 -10.67
C LEU A 89 2.32 -4.93 -12.04
N ASN A 90 1.94 -3.98 -12.90
CA ASN A 90 1.52 -4.31 -14.26
C ASN A 90 2.72 -4.67 -15.16
N GLU A 91 3.85 -4.00 -15.00
CA GLU A 91 5.09 -4.26 -15.75
C GLU A 91 5.63 -5.67 -15.51
N ILE A 92 5.64 -6.13 -14.26
CA ILE A 92 6.16 -7.45 -13.90
C ILE A 92 5.12 -8.57 -14.01
N ASN A 93 3.87 -8.26 -14.39
CA ASN A 93 2.82 -9.26 -14.46
C ASN A 93 3.07 -10.28 -15.59
N ASP A 94 3.42 -11.50 -15.20
CA ASP A 94 3.66 -12.64 -16.10
C ASP A 94 2.38 -13.43 -16.44
N GLY A 95 1.22 -12.93 -16.00
CA GLY A 95 -0.09 -13.55 -16.15
C GLY A 95 -0.52 -14.40 -14.95
N SER A 96 0.29 -14.50 -13.89
CA SER A 96 -0.01 -15.27 -12.68
C SER A 96 -1.03 -14.60 -11.74
N TYR A 97 -1.24 -13.28 -11.83
CA TYR A 97 -2.15 -12.55 -10.94
C TYR A 97 -2.98 -11.46 -11.61
N GLU A 98 -3.99 -11.02 -10.88
CA GLU A 98 -4.78 -9.82 -11.16
C GLU A 98 -4.73 -8.88 -9.95
N ILE A 99 -4.81 -7.58 -10.22
CA ILE A 99 -4.77 -6.55 -9.18
C ILE A 99 -6.21 -6.16 -8.82
N ASN A 100 -6.53 -6.22 -7.53
CA ASN A 100 -7.74 -5.67 -6.94
C ASN A 100 -7.38 -4.39 -6.18
N ASP A 101 -7.59 -3.23 -6.81
CA ASP A 101 -7.30 -1.93 -6.21
C ASP A 101 -8.51 -1.35 -5.48
N GLU A 102 -8.44 -1.30 -4.14
CA GLU A 102 -9.50 -0.78 -3.27
C GLU A 102 -9.27 0.70 -2.87
N GLU A 103 -8.12 1.28 -3.21
CA GLU A 103 -7.62 2.52 -2.57
C GLU A 103 -7.53 3.71 -3.52
N THR A 104 -7.12 3.52 -4.77
CA THR A 104 -6.91 4.67 -5.68
C THR A 104 -8.18 5.49 -5.85
N ALA A 105 -9.33 4.83 -6.03
CA ALA A 105 -10.62 5.51 -6.16
C ALA A 105 -11.01 6.24 -4.86
N ARG A 106 -10.78 5.62 -3.70
CA ARG A 106 -11.07 6.22 -2.39
C ARG A 106 -10.22 7.47 -2.17
N ILE A 107 -8.90 7.37 -2.33
CA ILE A 107 -7.98 8.49 -2.16
C ILE A 107 -8.27 9.61 -3.17
N SER A 108 -8.56 9.27 -4.43
CA SER A 108 -8.91 10.25 -5.46
C SER A 108 -10.18 11.05 -5.10
N SER A 109 -11.09 10.47 -4.31
CA SER A 109 -12.33 11.11 -3.89
C SER A 109 -12.24 11.99 -2.62
N LEU A 110 -11.09 12.02 -1.93
CA LEU A 110 -10.86 12.85 -0.72
C LEU A 110 -10.88 14.35 -1.00
#